data_AF-A0A1B6KXZ1-F1
#
_entry.id   AF-A0A1B6KXZ1-F1
#
_cell.length_a   1.000
_cell.length_b   1.000
_cell.length_c   1.000
_cell.angle_alpha   90.00
_cell.angle_beta   90.00
_cell.angle_gamma   90.00
#
_symmetry.space_group_name_H-M   'P 1'
#
loop_
_entity.id
_entity.type
_entity.pdbx_description
1 polymer ?
#
loop_
_entity_poly.entity_id
_entity_poly.type
_entity_poly.pdbx_seq_one_letter_code
_entity_poly.pdbx_strand_id
1 'polypeptide(L)'
;YKLAGHPFQLNSHQQLRKVLFEELKLDIKFNVVVKQTEQGAKSTSEVVLCQLKSFHPLPKIVLEHRHLQKVKSTYVDGLRQFLRKDGTIGTTWEQTGAATGRITSKNPNLQTVPKVPVVLRNEDTIHLRAVFRTRHGFTFLA
;
A
#
# COMPACT_ATOMS: atom_id res chain seq x y z
N TYR A 1 -13.92 -12.45 -5.03
CA TYR A 1 -14.13 -13.83 -5.48
C TYR A 1 -15.26 -13.96 -6.48
N LYS A 2 -16.50 -13.52 -6.17
CA LYS A 2 -17.63 -13.57 -7.12
C LYS A 2 -17.30 -13.01 -8.51
N LEU A 3 -16.59 -11.87 -8.59
CA LEU A 3 -16.20 -11.23 -9.85
C LEU A 3 -15.12 -11.96 -10.66
N ALA A 4 -14.39 -12.90 -10.05
CA ALA A 4 -13.34 -13.67 -10.72
C ALA A 4 -13.80 -15.09 -11.09
N GLY A 5 -15.01 -15.49 -10.69
CA GLY A 5 -15.52 -16.85 -10.94
C GLY A 5 -14.92 -17.95 -10.06
N HIS A 6 -13.77 -17.70 -9.39
CA HIS A 6 -13.15 -18.67 -8.48
C HIS A 6 -12.38 -18.00 -7.32
N PRO A 7 -12.01 -18.76 -6.27
CA PRO A 7 -11.12 -18.30 -5.21
C PRO A 7 -9.67 -18.12 -5.69
N PHE A 8 -9.00 -17.08 -5.24
CA PHE A 8 -7.56 -16.84 -5.46
C PHE A 8 -6.97 -15.96 -4.35
N GLN A 9 -5.66 -15.77 -4.33
CA GLN A 9 -5.00 -14.88 -3.37
C GLN A 9 -4.87 -13.47 -3.97
N LEU A 10 -5.62 -12.51 -3.42
CA LEU A 10 -5.58 -11.09 -3.83
C LEU A 10 -4.19 -10.46 -3.67
N ASN A 11 -3.40 -10.97 -2.73
CA ASN A 11 -2.04 -10.48 -2.43
C ASN A 11 -1.01 -11.04 -3.43
N SER A 12 -1.34 -12.11 -4.14
CA SER A 12 -0.45 -12.70 -5.14
C SER A 12 -0.58 -11.95 -6.46
N HIS A 13 0.46 -11.18 -6.78
CA HIS A 13 0.56 -10.46 -8.06
C HIS A 13 0.44 -11.39 -9.27
N GLN A 14 0.96 -12.62 -9.15
CA GLN A 14 0.92 -13.64 -10.20
C GLN A 14 -0.50 -14.17 -10.42
N GLN A 15 -1.21 -14.56 -9.34
CA GLN A 15 -2.58 -15.05 -9.47
C GLN A 15 -3.51 -13.93 -9.95
N LEU A 16 -3.37 -12.72 -9.43
CA LEU A 16 -4.15 -11.59 -9.90
C LEU A 16 -3.90 -11.28 -11.38
N ARG A 17 -2.65 -11.34 -11.84
CA ARG A 17 -2.29 -11.14 -13.25
C ARG A 17 -3.01 -12.14 -14.15
N LYS A 18 -3.01 -13.40 -13.76
CA LYS A 18 -3.71 -14.47 -14.48
C LYS A 18 -5.21 -14.17 -14.61
N VAL A 19 -5.86 -13.84 -13.49
CA VAL A 19 -7.29 -13.48 -13.48
C VAL A 19 -7.57 -12.28 -14.39
N LEU A 20 -6.77 -11.21 -14.31
CA LEU A 20 -7.03 -9.98 -15.07
C LEU A 20 -6.79 -10.13 -16.58
N PHE A 21 -5.75 -10.86 -16.99
CA PHE A 21 -5.26 -10.82 -18.37
C PHE A 21 -5.38 -12.14 -19.13
N GLU A 22 -5.43 -13.29 -18.46
CA GLU A 22 -5.63 -14.59 -19.13
C GLU A 22 -7.10 -14.99 -19.12
N GLU A 23 -7.77 -14.83 -17.98
CA GLU A 23 -9.16 -15.26 -17.80
C GLU A 23 -10.14 -14.17 -18.23
N LEU A 24 -10.08 -12.99 -17.60
CA LEU A 24 -10.96 -11.87 -17.93
C LEU A 24 -10.56 -11.17 -19.23
N LYS A 25 -9.28 -11.29 -19.63
CA LYS A 25 -8.67 -10.70 -20.83
C LYS A 25 -8.95 -9.20 -20.96
N LEU A 26 -8.87 -8.46 -19.84
CA LEU A 26 -9.28 -7.05 -19.78
C LEU A 26 -8.46 -6.16 -20.72
N ASP A 27 -7.17 -6.43 -20.88
CA ASP A 27 -6.31 -5.67 -21.78
C ASP A 27 -6.70 -5.86 -23.25
N ILE A 28 -7.07 -7.08 -23.65
CA ILE A 28 -7.50 -7.40 -25.01
C ILE A 28 -8.90 -6.86 -25.27
N LYS A 29 -9.85 -7.11 -24.36
CA LYS A 29 -11.26 -6.72 -24.52
C LYS A 29 -11.45 -5.20 -24.61
N PHE A 30 -10.64 -4.44 -23.88
CA PHE A 30 -10.73 -2.98 -23.82
C PHE A 30 -9.58 -2.27 -24.52
N ASN A 31 -8.75 -3.01 -25.28
CA ASN A 31 -7.60 -2.49 -26.02
C ASN A 31 -6.68 -1.58 -25.18
N VAL A 32 -6.37 -2.01 -23.95
CA VAL A 32 -5.55 -1.26 -23.00
C VAL A 32 -4.10 -1.74 -23.08
N VAL A 33 -3.18 -0.82 -23.39
CA VAL A 33 -1.74 -1.10 -23.38
C VAL A 33 -1.24 -1.22 -21.95
N VAL A 34 -0.88 -2.45 -21.55
CA VAL A 34 -0.39 -2.74 -20.19
C VAL A 34 1.13 -2.72 -20.16
N LYS A 35 1.70 -1.89 -19.30
CA LYS A 35 3.15 -1.89 -19.02
C LYS A 35 3.58 -3.26 -18.49
N GLN A 36 4.77 -3.70 -18.89
CA GLN A 36 5.39 -4.93 -18.39
C GLN A 36 6.36 -4.63 -17.23
N THR A 37 6.55 -5.61 -16.35
CA THR A 37 7.65 -5.62 -15.39
C THR A 37 8.98 -5.87 -16.09
N GLU A 38 10.10 -5.66 -15.41
CA GLU A 38 11.45 -6.00 -15.95
C GLU A 38 11.54 -7.45 -16.44
N GLN A 39 10.81 -8.37 -15.81
CA GLN A 39 10.71 -9.77 -16.19
C GLN A 39 9.73 -10.03 -17.37
N GLY A 40 9.31 -8.99 -18.10
CA GLY A 40 8.41 -9.10 -19.26
C GLY A 40 6.94 -9.38 -18.95
N ALA A 41 6.58 -9.65 -17.69
CA ALA A 41 5.21 -9.99 -17.35
C ALA A 41 4.29 -8.75 -17.23
N LYS A 42 3.02 -8.87 -17.62
CA LYS A 42 2.03 -7.79 -17.52
C LYS A 42 1.92 -7.26 -16.09
N SER A 43 2.05 -5.94 -15.91
CA SER A 43 2.06 -5.33 -14.59
C SER A 43 0.67 -5.29 -13.97
N THR A 44 0.58 -5.51 -12.66
CA THR A 44 -0.62 -5.24 -11.87
C THR A 44 -0.39 -4.02 -10.98
N SER A 45 0.47 -3.07 -11.38
CA SER A 45 0.74 -1.86 -10.61
C SER A 45 -0.50 -1.00 -10.41
N GLU A 46 -0.44 -0.08 -9.44
CA GLU A 46 -1.51 0.87 -9.19
C GLU A 46 -1.90 1.66 -10.44
N VAL A 47 -0.93 2.09 -11.25
CA VAL A 47 -1.17 2.80 -12.52
C VAL A 47 -2.02 1.96 -13.47
N VAL A 48 -1.67 0.69 -13.68
CA VAL A 48 -2.41 -0.20 -14.57
C VAL A 48 -3.80 -0.50 -14.02
N LEU A 49 -3.92 -0.80 -12.73
CA LEU A 49 -5.22 -1.05 -12.10
C LEU A 49 -6.14 0.17 -12.13
N CYS A 50 -5.57 1.38 -12.02
CA CYS A 50 -6.31 2.64 -12.15
C CYS A 50 -6.84 2.87 -13.56
N GLN A 51 -6.15 2.40 -14.60
CA GLN A 51 -6.67 2.42 -15.97
C GLN A 51 -7.79 1.39 -16.15
N LEU A 52 -7.62 0.18 -15.60
CA LEU A 52 -8.58 -0.92 -15.77
C LEU A 52 -9.86 -0.76 -14.94
N LYS A 53 -9.85 0.03 -13.86
CA LYS A 53 -11.01 0.17 -12.96
C LYS A 53 -12.25 0.78 -13.64
N SER A 54 -12.07 1.53 -14.73
CA SER A 54 -13.18 2.09 -15.51
C SER A 54 -13.91 1.03 -16.34
N PHE A 55 -13.25 -0.09 -16.63
CA PHE A 55 -13.77 -1.15 -17.50
C PHE A 55 -14.27 -2.37 -16.72
N HIS A 56 -13.73 -2.59 -15.52
CA HIS A 56 -14.12 -3.73 -14.68
C HIS A 56 -14.06 -3.37 -13.19
N PRO A 57 -15.01 -3.84 -12.37
CA PRO A 57 -15.03 -3.53 -10.93
C PRO A 57 -13.88 -4.17 -10.13
N LEU A 58 -13.34 -5.30 -10.59
CA LEU A 58 -12.28 -6.04 -9.88
C LEU A 58 -11.02 -5.18 -9.61
N PRO A 59 -10.42 -4.47 -10.59
CA PRO A 59 -9.31 -3.55 -10.33
C PRO A 59 -9.55 -2.53 -9.21
N LYS A 60 -10.75 -1.94 -9.11
CA LYS A 60 -11.10 -1.01 -8.02
C LYS A 60 -11.01 -1.70 -6.66
N ILE A 61 -11.58 -2.89 -6.54
CA ILE A 61 -11.56 -3.68 -5.30
C ILE A 61 -10.12 -4.06 -4.92
N VAL A 62 -9.28 -4.40 -5.90
CA VAL A 62 -7.87 -4.72 -5.66
C VAL A 62 -7.11 -3.51 -5.13
N LEU A 63 -7.33 -2.33 -5.71
CA LEU A 63 -6.71 -1.08 -5.24
C LEU A 63 -7.09 -0.79 -3.79
N GLU A 64 -8.38 -0.87 -3.46
CA GLU A 64 -8.87 -0.69 -2.09
C GLU A 64 -8.27 -1.72 -1.13
N HIS A 65 -8.24 -3.00 -1.52
CA HIS A 65 -7.66 -4.07 -0.73
C HIS A 65 -6.18 -3.82 -0.44
N ARG A 66 -5.38 -3.48 -1.47
CA ARG A 66 -3.94 -3.21 -1.31
C ARG A 66 -3.69 -1.98 -0.44
N HIS A 67 -4.52 -0.94 -0.59
CA HIS A 67 -4.42 0.24 0.24
C HIS A 67 -4.64 -0.10 1.72
N LEU A 68 -5.76 -0.76 2.04
CA LEU A 68 -6.08 -1.19 3.41
C LEU A 68 -5.06 -2.18 3.97
N GLN A 69 -4.60 -3.12 3.14
CA GLN A 69 -3.57 -4.07 3.54
C GLN A 69 -2.28 -3.34 3.90
N LYS A 70 -1.82 -2.37 3.11
CA LYS A 70 -0.63 -1.58 3.43
C LYS A 70 -0.81 -0.78 4.72
N VAL A 71 -1.99 -0.19 4.92
CA VAL A 71 -2.37 0.50 6.17
C VAL A 71 -2.20 -0.41 7.37
N LYS A 72 -2.80 -1.59 7.32
CA LYS A 72 -2.72 -2.58 8.38
C LYS A 72 -1.31 -3.14 8.54
N SER A 73 -0.74 -3.76 7.51
CA SER A 73 0.50 -4.53 7.63
C SER A 73 1.72 -3.66 7.86
N THR A 74 1.86 -2.56 7.13
CA THR A 74 3.07 -1.73 7.18
C THR A 74 3.02 -0.73 8.34
N TYR A 75 1.88 -0.08 8.52
CA TYR A 75 1.79 1.04 9.47
C TYR A 75 1.20 0.63 10.81
N VAL A 76 0.16 -0.20 10.88
CA VAL A 76 -0.39 -0.62 12.19
C VAL A 76 0.46 -1.74 12.79
N ASP A 77 0.46 -2.90 12.14
CA ASP A 77 1.16 -4.09 12.63
C ASP A 77 2.67 -3.89 12.58
N GLY A 78 3.18 -3.28 11.50
CA GLY A 78 4.60 -3.00 11.32
C GLY A 78 5.17 -2.02 12.34
N LEU A 79 4.47 -0.93 12.69
CA LEU A 79 4.95 -0.02 13.76
C LEU A 79 4.82 -0.66 15.14
N ARG A 80 3.78 -1.45 15.38
CA ARG A 80 3.54 -2.13 16.67
C ARG A 80 4.72 -3.04 17.07
N GLN A 81 5.40 -3.64 16.10
CA GLN A 81 6.58 -4.49 16.36
C GLN A 81 7.77 -3.72 16.94
N PHE A 82 7.83 -2.40 16.74
CA PHE A 82 8.90 -1.53 17.26
C PHE A 82 8.48 -0.72 18.50
N LEU A 83 7.27 -0.99 19.03
CA LEU A 83 6.79 -0.36 20.23
C LEU A 83 7.54 -0.89 21.46
N ARG A 84 8.19 0.02 22.19
CA ARG A 84 8.90 -0.29 23.43
C ARG A 84 7.92 -0.41 24.60
N LYS A 85 8.40 -0.98 25.71
CA LYS A 85 7.59 -1.15 26.95
C LYS A 85 7.06 0.16 27.52
N ASP A 86 7.77 1.27 27.28
CA ASP A 86 7.39 2.62 27.71
C ASP A 86 6.41 3.33 26.75
N GLY A 87 5.93 2.62 25.71
CA GLY A 87 5.01 3.17 24.73
C GLY A 87 5.66 4.06 23.67
N THR A 88 6.99 4.12 23.60
CA THR A 88 7.71 4.91 22.58
C THR A 88 8.15 4.06 21.39
N ILE A 89 8.37 4.72 20.25
CA ILE A 89 8.97 4.12 19.05
C ILE A 89 10.24 4.90 18.73
N GLY A 90 11.34 4.19 18.48
CA GLY A 90 12.58 4.77 17.96
C GLY A 90 12.87 4.20 16.58
N THR A 91 13.42 5.04 15.69
CA THR A 91 13.95 4.63 14.38
C THR A 91 15.47 4.65 14.39
N THR A 92 16.09 3.86 13.54
CA THR A 92 17.49 4.04 13.15
C THR A 92 17.56 5.00 11.98
N TRP A 93 18.43 6.02 12.08
CA TRP A 93 18.72 6.94 10.99
C TRP A 93 20.02 6.51 10.29
N GLU A 94 20.00 6.49 8.96
CA GLU A 94 21.15 6.14 8.13
C GLU A 94 21.55 7.34 7.27
N GLN A 95 22.74 7.87 7.53
CA GLN A 95 23.25 9.04 6.82
C GLN A 95 23.73 8.71 5.40
N THR A 96 24.26 7.50 5.20
CA THR A 96 24.85 7.04 3.94
C THR A 96 23.93 6.12 3.14
N GLY A 97 22.65 6.02 3.53
CA GLY A 97 21.71 5.06 2.94
C GLY A 97 21.24 5.40 1.53
N ALA A 98 20.96 6.68 1.24
CA ALA A 98 20.52 7.10 -0.09
C ALA A 98 21.70 7.62 -0.93
N ALA A 99 21.78 7.18 -2.20
CA ALA A 99 22.76 7.68 -3.17
C ALA A 99 22.68 9.22 -3.37
N THR A 100 21.51 9.80 -3.10
CA THR A 100 21.27 11.25 -3.19
C THR A 100 21.84 12.06 -2.02
N GLY A 101 22.38 11.41 -0.98
CA GLY A 101 22.83 12.07 0.26
C GLY A 101 21.71 12.39 1.27
N ARG A 102 20.45 12.03 0.98
CA ARG A 102 19.34 12.13 1.95
C ARG A 102 19.50 11.11 3.08
N ILE A 103 19.19 11.51 4.30
CA ILE A 103 19.09 10.60 5.44
C ILE A 103 17.89 9.67 5.24
N THR A 104 18.06 8.39 5.52
CA THR A 104 16.97 7.39 5.52
C THR A 104 16.64 6.91 6.92
N SER A 105 15.40 6.49 7.14
CA SER A 105 14.90 5.92 8.40
C SER A 105 14.53 4.45 8.19
N LYS A 106 14.97 3.58 9.11
CA LYS A 106 14.64 2.15 9.12
C LYS A 106 14.33 1.64 10.52
N ASN A 107 13.57 0.55 10.58
CA ASN A 107 13.26 -0.21 11.79
C ASN A 107 12.69 0.63 12.96
N PRO A 108 11.55 1.31 12.79
CA PRO A 108 10.70 1.40 11.58
C PRO A 108 11.01 2.63 10.71
N ASN A 109 10.57 2.62 9.45
CA ASN A 109 10.70 3.80 8.58
C ASN A 109 9.61 4.85 8.91
N LEU A 110 9.99 5.90 9.65
CA LEU A 110 9.10 6.99 10.05
C LEU A 110 8.91 8.06 8.96
N GLN A 111 9.78 8.10 7.94
CA GLN A 111 9.67 9.07 6.84
C GLN A 111 8.49 8.77 5.91
N THR A 112 8.07 7.50 5.82
CA THR A 112 7.04 7.04 4.88
C THR A 112 5.63 6.94 5.49
N VAL A 113 5.43 7.42 6.73
CA VAL A 113 4.11 7.44 7.36
C VAL A 113 3.17 8.38 6.59
N PRO A 114 1.99 7.90 6.14
CA PRO A 114 1.07 8.67 5.30
C PRO A 114 0.66 9.99 5.94
N LYS A 115 0.71 11.07 5.15
CA LYS A 115 0.28 12.41 5.59
C LYS A 115 -1.24 12.59 5.51
N VAL A 116 -1.85 11.98 4.49
CA VAL A 116 -3.29 12.10 4.21
C VAL A 116 -4.05 11.04 5.01
N PRO A 117 -5.24 11.37 5.56
CA PRO A 117 -6.09 10.38 6.23
C PRO A 117 -6.54 9.28 5.26
N VAL A 118 -6.68 8.08 5.78
CA VAL A 118 -7.21 6.94 5.03
C VAL A 118 -8.71 6.87 5.28
N VAL A 119 -9.51 6.96 4.23
CA VAL A 119 -10.97 6.82 4.31
C VAL A 119 -11.34 5.35 4.12
N LEU A 120 -12.09 4.81 5.07
CA LEU A 120 -12.63 3.46 5.04
C LEU A 120 -13.96 3.42 4.28
N ARG A 121 -14.42 2.21 3.95
CA ARG A 121 -15.68 2.03 3.21
C ARG A 121 -16.92 2.50 3.97
N ASN A 122 -16.85 2.51 5.29
CA ASN A 122 -17.91 3.02 6.18
C ASN A 122 -17.74 4.51 6.49
N GLU A 123 -16.97 5.24 5.67
CA GLU A 123 -16.69 6.68 5.79
C GLU A 123 -15.83 7.09 7.01
N ASP A 124 -15.48 6.14 7.88
CA ASP A 124 -14.52 6.37 8.96
C ASP A 124 -13.13 6.76 8.41
N THR A 125 -12.45 7.66 9.12
CA THR A 125 -11.12 8.12 8.74
C THR A 125 -10.05 7.66 9.73
N ILE A 126 -8.95 7.11 9.21
CA ILE A 126 -7.77 6.75 9.99
C ILE A 126 -6.68 7.79 9.74
N HIS A 127 -6.34 8.54 10.79
CA HIS A 127 -5.22 9.48 10.79
C HIS A 127 -3.97 8.80 11.34
N LEU A 128 -3.18 8.16 10.46
CA LEU A 128 -1.99 7.41 10.88
C LEU A 128 -0.96 8.27 11.63
N ARG A 129 -0.82 9.56 11.32
CA ARG A 129 0.09 10.45 12.07
C ARG A 129 -0.44 10.85 13.46
N ALA A 130 -1.74 10.75 13.70
CA ALA A 130 -2.33 11.12 15.00
C ALA A 130 -1.99 10.12 16.13
N VAL A 131 -1.43 8.95 15.77
CA VAL A 131 -0.94 7.97 16.76
C VAL A 131 0.36 8.43 17.42
N PHE A 132 1.13 9.30 16.76
CA PHE A 132 2.32 9.90 17.34
C PHE A 132 1.87 11.07 18.22
N ARG A 133 2.07 10.91 19.53
CA ARG A 133 1.67 11.90 20.53
C ARG A 133 2.90 12.34 21.31
N THR A 134 2.86 13.58 21.78
CA THR A 134 3.85 14.10 22.70
C THR A 134 3.65 13.54 24.11
N ARG A 135 4.69 13.63 24.92
CA ARG A 135 4.56 13.44 26.36
C ARG A 135 3.70 14.56 26.95
N HIS A 136 3.05 14.27 28.07
CA HIS A 136 2.22 15.25 28.78
C HIS A 136 3.02 16.54 29.06
N GLY A 137 2.42 17.70 28.79
CA GLY A 137 3.05 19.01 28.96
C GLY A 137 3.92 19.48 27.78
N PHE A 138 4.03 18.70 26.69
CA PHE A 138 4.80 19.07 25.50
C PHE A 138 3.91 19.14 24.25
N THR A 139 4.32 19.92 23.26
CA THR A 139 3.70 19.98 21.92
C THR A 139 4.73 19.70 20.85
N PHE A 140 4.30 19.12 19.72
CA PHE A 140 5.14 19.06 18.53
C PHE A 140 5.25 20.46 17.92
N LEU A 141 6.44 20.80 17.44
CA LEU A 141 6.69 21.94 16.57
C LEU A 141 7.08 21.37 15.21
N ALA A 142 6.35 21.74 14.17
CA ALA A 142 6.48 21.19 12.82
C ALA A 142 6.59 22.30 11.78
#